data_AF-A0A0N0DXP7-F1
#
_entry.id   AF-A0A0N0DXP7-F1
#
_cell.length_a   1.000
_cell.length_b   1.000
_cell.length_c   1.000
_cell.angle_alpha   90.00
_cell.angle_beta   90.00
_cell.angle_gamma   90.00
#
_symmetry.space_group_name_H-M   'P 1'
#
loop_
_entity.id
_entity.type
_entity.pdbx_description
1 polymer ?
#
loop_
_entity_poly.entity_id
_entity_poly.type
_entity_poly.pdbx_seq_one_letter_code
_entity_poly.pdbx_strand_id
1 'polypeptide(L)'
;MMDVGAPVGVGKEFNPVLRINPSPILKHTGTGDRLYRNELAPQNPTLVMLEERANEVAHRRLEKSTWEQLASIWRMFEEFCDKMRLPAVSTSVPLFLESRAYKGSTKVQYSVTLRTMLDPTVTALDQYLQGMRKVAATEEVRHAVPLTLEDLGRVIAETPAWRDKVVWRLAWITASRWAEIAGLTTENLLVQPEGDIILDWGAVPKASKSDPYRSSRYVWIKGQDAADLFLLKTRLGPREPLTTMSTSQAAQKLKSLGKGYTAHSIKGGAVKHAMRLVYEHNLDWRTGVHLMKHKDPRDHPSASLRYMGETVVLTNDVHRLTQLM
;
A
#
# COMPACT_ATOMS: atom_id res chain seq x y z
N MET A 1 57.12 18.64 -35.06
CA MET A 1 56.27 18.06 -36.13
C MET A 1 55.28 17.16 -35.43
N MET A 2 53.98 17.30 -35.75
CA MET A 2 52.79 16.62 -35.18
C MET A 2 52.34 17.21 -33.83
N ASP A 3 51.36 18.12 -33.81
CA ASP A 3 49.91 17.97 -34.07
C ASP A 3 49.17 17.45 -32.83
N VAL A 4 48.52 18.37 -32.11
CA VAL A 4 47.51 18.06 -31.10
C VAL A 4 46.32 18.96 -31.37
N GLY A 5 45.38 18.40 -32.13
CA GLY A 5 44.10 19.00 -32.47
C GLY A 5 43.21 19.27 -31.26
N ALA A 6 42.32 20.24 -31.47
CA ALA A 6 41.36 20.80 -30.53
C ALA A 6 40.38 19.78 -29.90
N PRO A 7 39.89 20.04 -28.67
CA PRO A 7 38.64 19.48 -28.21
C PRO A 7 37.46 20.39 -28.59
N VAL A 8 36.73 19.90 -29.60
CA VAL A 8 35.28 19.79 -29.71
C VAL A 8 34.44 20.46 -28.60
N GLY A 9 33.67 21.48 -29.02
CA GLY A 9 32.26 21.69 -28.68
C GLY A 9 31.84 21.62 -27.21
N VAL A 10 31.93 22.74 -26.50
CA VAL A 10 31.16 22.96 -25.27
C VAL A 10 29.68 23.00 -25.66
N GLY A 11 28.96 21.98 -25.20
CA GLY A 11 27.52 21.84 -25.36
C GLY A 11 26.79 23.08 -24.82
N LYS A 12 25.79 23.53 -25.57
CA LYS A 12 24.79 24.49 -25.13
C LYS A 12 24.21 24.02 -23.80
N GLU A 13 24.53 24.74 -22.72
CA GLU A 13 23.80 24.66 -21.46
C GLU A 13 22.34 25.06 -21.73
N PHE A 14 21.50 24.04 -21.90
CA PHE A 14 20.06 24.17 -21.74
C PHE A 14 19.80 24.43 -20.26
N ASN A 15 19.60 25.69 -19.89
CA ASN A 15 19.10 26.04 -18.57
C ASN A 15 17.73 26.73 -18.69
N PRO A 16 16.62 25.97 -18.81
CA PRO A 16 15.32 26.53 -18.51
C PRO A 16 15.14 26.48 -16.99
N VAL A 17 15.37 27.61 -16.35
CA VAL A 17 14.94 27.86 -14.98
C VAL A 17 13.42 27.68 -14.93
N LEU A 18 12.97 26.49 -14.53
CA LEU A 18 11.60 26.25 -14.09
C LEU A 18 11.37 27.12 -12.85
N ARG A 19 10.84 28.33 -13.07
CA ARG A 19 10.33 29.17 -11.98
C ARG A 19 9.09 28.51 -11.42
N ILE A 20 9.28 27.68 -10.39
CA ILE A 20 8.18 27.16 -9.58
C ILE A 20 7.65 28.36 -8.77
N ASN A 21 6.54 28.93 -9.24
CA ASN A 21 5.83 30.04 -8.60
C ASN A 21 5.24 29.53 -7.26
N PRO A 22 5.51 30.19 -6.12
CA PRO A 22 5.00 29.75 -4.84
C PRO A 22 3.47 29.90 -4.78
N SER A 23 2.79 28.80 -4.43
CA SER A 23 1.34 28.58 -4.27
C SER A 23 0.45 28.83 -5.51
N PRO A 24 0.08 27.75 -6.25
CA PRO A 24 -0.90 27.80 -7.32
C PRO A 24 -2.26 27.26 -6.85
N ILE A 25 -2.73 27.59 -5.64
CA ILE A 25 -4.05 27.08 -5.24
C ILE A 25 -5.15 27.78 -6.03
N LEU A 26 -5.04 29.09 -6.31
CA LEU A 26 -5.91 29.81 -7.23
C LEU A 26 -5.19 31.09 -7.72
N LYS A 27 -4.44 31.05 -8.83
CA LYS A 27 -4.13 32.27 -9.58
C LYS A 27 -5.05 32.32 -10.81
N HIS A 28 -5.90 33.35 -10.82
CA HIS A 28 -6.81 33.80 -11.86
C HIS A 28 -8.20 33.16 -11.92
N THR A 29 -9.09 33.74 -11.11
CA THR A 29 -10.48 34.01 -11.47
C THR A 29 -10.54 34.74 -12.83
N GLY A 30 -10.93 34.03 -13.88
CA GLY A 30 -11.04 34.58 -15.23
C GLY A 30 -10.39 33.65 -16.24
N THR A 31 -11.12 32.61 -16.66
CA THR A 31 -10.69 31.59 -17.65
C THR A 31 -9.47 30.74 -17.24
N GLY A 32 -9.67 29.75 -16.36
CA GLY A 32 -8.80 28.57 -16.30
C GLY A 32 -8.62 27.93 -14.92
N ASP A 33 -9.39 26.86 -14.65
CA ASP A 33 -9.23 25.89 -13.55
C ASP A 33 -7.93 25.06 -13.67
N ARG A 34 -6.76 25.69 -13.77
CA ARG A 34 -5.50 25.00 -14.07
C ARG A 34 -4.44 25.22 -12.98
N LEU A 35 -4.21 24.18 -12.18
CA LEU A 35 -3.11 24.04 -11.22
C LEU A 35 -1.74 23.89 -11.94
N TYR A 36 -1.75 23.36 -13.16
CA TYR A 36 -0.60 23.26 -14.07
C TYR A 36 -0.77 24.20 -15.26
N ARG A 37 0.19 25.12 -15.46
CA ARG A 37 0.32 25.92 -16.68
C ARG A 37 1.81 26.09 -16.99
N ASN A 38 2.29 25.44 -18.04
CA ASN A 38 3.61 25.71 -18.58
C ASN A 38 3.53 26.89 -19.56
N GLU A 39 4.29 27.95 -19.32
CA GLU A 39 4.33 29.14 -20.20
C GLU A 39 4.88 28.82 -21.60
N LEU A 40 5.54 27.67 -21.77
CA LEU A 40 6.04 27.14 -23.05
C LEU A 40 5.03 26.18 -23.74
N ALA A 41 3.90 25.86 -23.10
CA ALA A 41 2.87 24.96 -23.65
C ALA A 41 2.07 25.43 -24.87
N PRO A 42 2.01 26.72 -25.29
CA PRO A 42 1.10 27.11 -26.38
C PRO A 42 1.36 26.42 -27.73
N GLN A 43 2.49 25.73 -27.91
CA GLN A 43 2.94 25.21 -29.20
C GLN A 43 2.86 23.69 -29.33
N ASN A 44 2.53 22.94 -28.27
CA ASN A 44 2.47 21.48 -28.30
C ASN A 44 1.12 20.94 -27.77
N PRO A 45 0.21 20.50 -28.67
CA PRO A 45 -1.10 19.98 -28.29
C PRO A 45 -1.06 18.78 -27.32
N THR A 46 -0.02 17.95 -27.39
CA THR A 46 0.14 16.80 -26.48
C THR A 46 0.43 17.26 -25.06
N LEU A 47 1.24 18.32 -24.88
CA LEU A 47 1.52 18.87 -23.56
C LEU A 47 0.26 19.49 -22.94
N VAL A 48 -0.54 20.21 -23.73
CA VAL A 48 -1.81 20.78 -23.28
C VAL A 48 -2.76 19.70 -22.76
N MET A 49 -2.92 18.59 -23.51
CA MET A 49 -3.74 17.45 -23.09
C MET A 49 -3.24 16.80 -21.80
N LEU A 50 -1.92 16.64 -21.64
CA LEU A 50 -1.34 16.07 -20.42
C LEU A 50 -1.53 16.98 -19.21
N GLU A 51 -1.41 18.29 -19.39
CA GLU A 51 -1.69 19.29 -18.34
C GLU A 51 -3.15 19.27 -17.91
N GLU A 52 -4.10 19.22 -18.85
CA GLU A 52 -5.53 19.10 -18.57
C GLU A 52 -5.81 17.84 -17.74
N ARG A 53 -5.26 16.70 -18.15
CA ARG A 53 -5.41 15.45 -17.41
C ARG A 53 -4.81 15.51 -16.01
N ALA A 54 -3.63 16.13 -15.85
CA ALA A 54 -3.00 16.30 -14.54
C ALA A 54 -3.84 17.20 -13.62
N ASN A 55 -4.41 18.26 -14.18
CA ASN A 55 -5.34 19.16 -13.49
C ASN A 55 -6.60 18.41 -13.05
N GLU A 56 -7.25 17.64 -13.93
CA GLU A 56 -8.43 16.86 -13.58
C GLU A 56 -8.17 15.89 -12.43
N VAL A 57 -7.04 15.19 -12.45
CA VAL A 57 -6.66 14.27 -11.37
C VAL A 57 -6.45 15.04 -10.06
N ALA A 58 -5.73 16.15 -10.08
CA ALA A 58 -5.51 16.95 -8.88
C ALA A 58 -6.83 17.52 -8.32
N HIS A 59 -7.80 17.87 -9.16
CA HIS A 59 -9.14 18.31 -8.73
C HIS A 59 -9.90 17.20 -8.01
N ARG A 60 -9.70 15.92 -8.34
CA ARG A 60 -10.36 14.81 -7.65
C ARG A 60 -9.97 14.69 -6.17
N ARG A 61 -8.88 15.36 -5.72
CA ARG A 61 -8.41 15.29 -4.33
C ARG A 61 -9.48 15.76 -3.32
N LEU A 62 -10.40 16.64 -3.71
CA LEU A 62 -11.52 17.11 -2.89
C LEU A 62 -12.85 16.79 -3.56
N GLU A 63 -13.91 16.79 -2.76
CA GLU A 63 -15.28 16.77 -3.28
C GLU A 63 -15.65 18.11 -3.92
N LYS A 64 -16.57 18.09 -4.88
CA LYS A 64 -17.06 19.29 -5.57
C LYS A 64 -17.53 20.37 -4.59
N SER A 65 -18.31 19.98 -3.58
CA SER A 65 -18.80 20.89 -2.53
C SER A 65 -17.67 21.55 -1.74
N THR A 66 -16.56 20.84 -1.54
CA THR A 66 -15.39 21.38 -0.85
C THR A 66 -14.69 22.41 -1.74
N TRP A 67 -14.54 22.16 -3.04
CA TRP A 67 -13.99 23.14 -3.98
C TRP A 67 -14.82 24.42 -4.05
N GLU A 68 -16.15 24.30 -4.12
CA GLU A 68 -17.07 25.44 -4.13
C GLU A 68 -16.91 26.28 -2.85
N GLN A 69 -16.80 25.62 -1.70
CA GLN A 69 -16.57 26.29 -0.43
C GLN A 69 -15.20 27.01 -0.40
N LEU A 70 -14.12 26.35 -0.84
CA LEU A 70 -12.79 26.96 -0.92
C LEU A 70 -12.79 28.19 -1.82
N ALA A 71 -13.38 28.08 -3.00
CA ALA A 71 -13.48 29.19 -3.96
C ALA A 71 -14.29 30.37 -3.39
N SER A 72 -15.37 30.09 -2.66
CA SER A 72 -16.16 31.14 -2.00
C SER A 72 -15.36 31.87 -0.92
N ILE A 73 -14.65 31.13 -0.06
CA ILE A 73 -13.85 31.72 1.03
C ILE A 73 -12.69 32.55 0.45
N TRP A 74 -12.02 32.02 -0.57
CA TRP A 74 -10.92 32.71 -1.25
C TRP A 74 -11.37 34.02 -1.89
N ARG A 75 -12.49 34.01 -2.63
CA ARG A 75 -13.03 35.22 -3.26
C ARG A 75 -13.34 36.32 -2.24
N MET A 76 -13.97 35.96 -1.11
CA MET A 76 -14.24 36.92 -0.04
C MET A 76 -12.96 37.50 0.56
N PHE A 77 -11.89 36.70 0.65
CA PHE A 77 -10.59 37.14 1.15
C PHE A 77 -9.86 38.04 0.15
N GLU A 78 -9.86 37.70 -1.14
CA GLU A 78 -9.31 38.54 -2.21
C GLU A 78 -10.03 39.89 -2.29
N GLU A 79 -11.36 39.89 -2.34
CA GLU A 79 -12.17 41.12 -2.34
C GLU A 79 -11.85 42.03 -1.15
N PHE A 80 -11.63 41.44 0.03
CA PHE A 80 -11.18 42.19 1.21
C PHE A 80 -9.77 42.77 1.02
N CYS A 81 -8.83 41.96 0.54
CA CYS A 81 -7.45 42.39 0.31
C CYS A 81 -7.38 43.54 -0.71
N ASP A 82 -8.11 43.43 -1.82
CA ASP A 82 -8.21 44.46 -2.85
C ASP A 82 -8.78 45.76 -2.29
N LYS A 83 -9.90 45.67 -1.55
CA LYS A 83 -10.54 46.82 -0.92
C LYS A 83 -9.62 47.54 0.07
N MET A 84 -8.84 46.77 0.83
CA MET A 84 -7.92 47.29 1.85
C MET A 84 -6.53 47.59 1.31
N ARG A 85 -6.27 47.34 0.01
CA ARG A 85 -4.95 47.45 -0.64
C ARG A 85 -3.87 46.64 0.09
N LEU A 86 -4.22 45.44 0.51
CA LEU A 86 -3.33 44.49 1.19
C LEU A 86 -2.95 43.34 0.24
N PRO A 87 -1.75 42.73 0.41
CA PRO A 87 -1.42 41.50 -0.30
C PRO A 87 -2.26 40.31 0.23
N ALA A 88 -2.70 39.42 -0.68
CA ALA A 88 -3.41 38.19 -0.34
C ALA A 88 -2.45 37.10 0.18
N VAL A 89 -1.92 37.31 1.38
CA VAL A 89 -0.95 36.44 2.06
C VAL A 89 -1.43 36.06 3.46
N SER A 90 -0.78 35.07 4.09
CA SER A 90 -1.19 34.52 5.39
C SER A 90 -1.30 35.58 6.50
N THR A 91 -0.47 36.61 6.47
CA THR A 91 -0.49 37.71 7.45
C THR A 91 -1.71 38.63 7.33
N SER A 92 -2.42 38.62 6.19
CA SER A 92 -3.64 39.42 5.98
C SER A 92 -4.90 38.69 6.47
N VAL A 93 -4.82 37.38 6.74
CA VAL A 93 -5.97 36.55 7.14
C VAL A 93 -6.59 36.99 8.47
N PRO A 94 -5.83 37.27 9.56
CA PRO A 94 -6.44 37.75 10.80
C PRO A 94 -7.22 39.06 10.61
N LEU A 95 -6.73 39.98 9.77
CA LEU A 95 -7.40 41.26 9.48
C LEU A 95 -8.73 41.04 8.76
N PHE A 96 -8.75 40.12 7.78
CA PHE A 96 -9.98 39.72 7.10
C PHE A 96 -11.02 39.16 8.08
N LEU A 97 -10.60 38.26 8.98
CA LEU A 97 -11.48 37.59 9.92
C LEU A 97 -12.03 38.55 10.98
N GLU A 98 -11.24 39.54 11.41
CA GLU A 98 -11.69 40.58 12.35
C GLU A 98 -12.54 41.67 11.68
N SER A 99 -12.42 41.86 10.37
CA SER A 99 -13.28 42.81 9.62
C SER A 99 -14.75 42.35 9.48
N ARG A 100 -15.07 41.13 9.88
CA ARG A 100 -16.38 40.48 9.71
C ARG A 100 -16.92 40.00 11.06
N ALA A 101 -18.23 40.15 11.26
CA ALA A 101 -18.91 39.68 12.48
C ALA A 101 -19.16 38.14 12.46
N TYR A 102 -18.11 37.35 12.22
CA TYR A 102 -18.19 35.89 12.23
C TYR A 102 -18.17 35.33 13.66
N LYS A 103 -18.90 34.23 13.87
CA LYS A 103 -18.79 33.41 15.10
C LYS A 103 -17.40 32.78 15.19
N GLY A 104 -16.96 32.47 16.41
CA GLY A 104 -15.64 31.88 16.66
C GLY A 104 -15.37 30.59 15.86
N SER A 105 -16.37 29.71 15.73
CA SER A 105 -16.26 28.48 14.93
C SER A 105 -16.01 28.75 13.44
N THR A 106 -16.69 29.75 12.86
CA THR A 106 -16.48 30.18 11.47
C THR A 106 -15.10 30.80 11.29
N LYS A 107 -14.64 31.63 12.24
CA LYS A 107 -13.28 32.21 12.20
C LYS A 107 -12.21 31.11 12.20
N VAL A 108 -12.35 30.09 13.06
CA VAL A 108 -11.43 28.93 13.10
C VAL A 108 -11.46 28.17 11.77
N GLN A 109 -12.65 27.84 11.27
CA GLN A 109 -12.80 27.13 9.99
C GLN A 109 -12.13 27.88 8.84
N TYR A 110 -12.44 29.16 8.68
CA TYR A 110 -11.87 29.99 7.61
C TYR A 110 -10.37 30.18 7.77
N SER A 111 -9.87 30.29 9.00
CA SER A 111 -8.42 30.34 9.29
C SER A 111 -7.70 29.09 8.80
N VAL A 112 -8.21 27.91 9.14
CA VAL A 112 -7.61 26.62 8.74
C VAL A 112 -7.67 26.46 7.22
N THR A 113 -8.81 26.81 6.62
CA THR A 113 -8.99 26.79 5.17
C THR A 113 -8.00 27.70 4.46
N LEU A 114 -7.96 29.00 4.80
CA LEU A 114 -7.07 29.96 4.15
C LEU A 114 -5.60 29.63 4.41
N ARG A 115 -5.23 29.14 5.60
CA ARG A 115 -3.89 28.65 5.88
C ARG A 115 -3.48 27.54 4.93
N THR A 116 -4.38 26.59 4.67
CA THR A 116 -4.12 25.48 3.74
C THR A 116 -4.00 25.97 2.30
N MET A 117 -4.80 26.97 1.91
CA MET A 117 -4.76 27.57 0.57
C MET A 117 -3.50 28.42 0.33
N LEU A 118 -2.97 29.03 1.38
CA LEU A 118 -1.81 29.91 1.35
C LEU A 118 -0.50 29.19 1.71
N ASP A 119 -0.55 27.88 1.95
CA ASP A 119 0.63 27.09 2.31
C ASP A 119 1.57 26.95 1.10
N PRO A 120 2.78 27.54 1.15
CA PRO A 120 3.73 27.46 0.04
C PRO A 120 4.39 26.08 -0.08
N THR A 121 4.23 25.21 0.92
CA THR A 121 4.86 23.89 0.94
C THR A 121 4.07 22.85 0.17
N VAL A 122 2.79 23.10 -0.13
CA VAL A 122 1.94 22.19 -0.90
C VAL A 122 2.26 22.34 -2.40
N THR A 123 2.99 21.37 -2.95
CA THR A 123 3.39 21.40 -4.37
C THR A 123 2.28 20.89 -5.29
N ALA A 124 2.40 21.17 -6.59
CA ALA A 124 1.50 20.59 -7.60
C ALA A 124 1.57 19.05 -7.59
N LEU A 125 2.77 18.47 -7.39
CA LEU A 125 2.95 17.03 -7.28
C LEU A 125 2.19 16.45 -6.08
N ASP A 126 2.17 17.13 -4.94
CA ASP A 126 1.41 16.68 -3.76
C ASP A 126 -0.09 16.65 -4.03
N GLN A 127 -0.61 17.66 -4.72
CA GLN A 127 -2.03 17.72 -5.10
C GLN A 127 -2.41 16.62 -6.09
N TYR A 128 -1.57 16.39 -7.11
CA TYR A 128 -1.74 15.28 -8.04
C TYR A 128 -1.66 13.92 -7.33
N LEU A 129 -0.71 13.73 -6.42
CA LEU A 129 -0.55 12.49 -5.67
C LEU A 129 -1.78 12.20 -4.78
N GLN A 130 -2.34 13.23 -4.14
CA GLN A 130 -3.59 13.09 -3.37
C GLN A 130 -4.77 12.72 -4.28
N GLY A 131 -4.92 13.37 -5.43
CA GLY A 131 -5.93 13.02 -6.43
C GLY A 131 -5.77 11.58 -6.94
N MET A 132 -4.55 11.19 -7.27
CA MET A 132 -4.20 9.83 -7.70
C MET A 132 -4.51 8.78 -6.64
N ARG A 133 -4.30 9.07 -5.34
CA ARG A 133 -4.67 8.15 -4.26
C ARG A 133 -6.18 7.88 -4.25
N LYS A 134 -7.01 8.88 -4.52
CA LYS A 134 -8.47 8.70 -4.62
C LYS A 134 -8.86 7.89 -5.85
N VAL A 135 -8.22 8.15 -6.99
CA VAL A 135 -8.41 7.35 -8.21
C VAL A 135 -8.02 5.89 -7.96
N ALA A 136 -6.84 5.66 -7.40
CA ALA A 136 -6.34 4.32 -7.07
C ALA A 136 -7.20 3.60 -6.01
N ALA A 137 -7.91 4.34 -5.14
CA ALA A 137 -8.84 3.75 -4.18
C ALA A 137 -10.15 3.26 -4.85
N THR A 138 -10.52 3.83 -6.00
CA THR A 138 -11.68 3.41 -6.80
C THR A 138 -11.36 2.34 -7.84
N GLU A 139 -10.08 2.17 -8.19
CA GLU A 139 -9.63 1.08 -9.04
C GLU A 139 -9.59 -0.23 -8.24
N GLU A 140 -10.17 -1.30 -8.80
CA GLU A 140 -9.99 -2.64 -8.23
C GLU A 140 -8.48 -2.96 -8.18
N VAL A 141 -7.95 -3.12 -6.98
CA VAL A 141 -6.59 -3.63 -6.82
C VAL A 141 -6.58 -5.07 -7.33
N ARG A 142 -5.99 -5.28 -8.51
CA ARG A 142 -5.80 -6.61 -9.09
C ARG A 142 -4.94 -7.47 -8.17
N HIS A 143 -5.59 -8.21 -7.28
CA HIS A 143 -4.93 -9.18 -6.41
C HIS A 143 -4.78 -10.53 -7.13
N ALA A 144 -3.76 -11.30 -6.75
CA ALA A 144 -3.63 -12.67 -7.20
C ALA A 144 -4.87 -13.47 -6.79
N VAL A 145 -5.45 -14.23 -7.72
CA VAL A 145 -6.59 -15.11 -7.43
C VAL A 145 -6.21 -16.04 -6.27
N PRO A 146 -6.95 -16.07 -5.15
CA PRO A 146 -6.63 -16.92 -4.01
C PRO A 146 -6.70 -18.41 -4.39
N LEU A 147 -5.68 -19.18 -4.02
CA LEU A 147 -5.69 -20.63 -4.19
C LEU A 147 -6.75 -21.25 -3.27
N THR A 148 -7.54 -22.20 -3.77
CA THR A 148 -8.51 -22.90 -2.92
C THR A 148 -7.85 -24.07 -2.18
N LEU A 149 -8.46 -24.54 -1.08
CA LEU A 149 -7.97 -25.73 -0.37
C LEU A 149 -8.02 -26.98 -1.26
N GLU A 150 -9.04 -27.09 -2.10
CA GLU A 150 -9.17 -28.19 -3.08
C GLU A 150 -8.04 -28.16 -4.11
N ASP A 151 -7.76 -26.99 -4.69
CA ASP A 151 -6.69 -26.82 -5.67
C ASP A 151 -5.31 -27.05 -5.04
N LEU A 152 -5.10 -26.64 -3.78
CA LEU A 152 -3.91 -27.02 -3.03
C LEU A 152 -3.79 -28.54 -2.90
N GLY A 153 -4.90 -29.23 -2.59
CA GLY A 153 -4.94 -30.69 -2.53
C GLY A 153 -4.48 -31.34 -3.84
N ARG A 154 -4.92 -30.81 -4.98
CA ARG A 154 -4.47 -31.25 -6.32
C ARG A 154 -2.97 -31.01 -6.52
N VAL A 155 -2.48 -29.81 -6.21
CA VAL A 155 -1.04 -29.47 -6.29
C VAL A 155 -0.20 -30.44 -5.46
N ILE A 156 -0.63 -30.76 -4.25
CA ILE A 156 0.04 -31.70 -3.36
C ILE A 156 0.00 -33.12 -3.94
N ALA A 157 -1.16 -33.59 -4.40
CA ALA A 157 -1.31 -34.92 -4.97
C ALA A 157 -0.38 -35.12 -6.19
N GLU A 158 -0.33 -34.13 -7.08
CA GLU A 158 0.48 -34.12 -8.31
C GLU A 158 1.95 -33.76 -8.07
N THR A 159 2.38 -33.52 -6.82
CA THR A 159 3.80 -33.27 -6.51
C THR A 159 4.53 -34.59 -6.30
N PRO A 160 5.48 -35.01 -7.16
CA PRO A 160 6.09 -36.34 -7.02
C PRO A 160 6.91 -36.47 -5.73
N ALA A 161 7.72 -35.46 -5.41
CA ALA A 161 8.58 -35.48 -4.25
C ALA A 161 7.78 -35.29 -2.96
N TRP A 162 7.82 -36.28 -2.06
CA TRP A 162 7.21 -36.18 -0.73
C TRP A 162 7.67 -34.95 0.05
N ARG A 163 8.97 -34.61 -0.05
CA ARG A 163 9.55 -33.38 0.53
C ARG A 163 8.78 -32.13 0.13
N ASP A 164 8.52 -31.97 -1.16
CA ASP A 164 7.82 -30.79 -1.66
C ASP A 164 6.33 -30.80 -1.28
N LYS A 165 5.70 -31.97 -1.16
CA LYS A 165 4.32 -32.09 -0.62
C LYS A 165 4.22 -31.49 0.78
N VAL A 166 5.14 -31.85 1.67
CA VAL A 166 5.19 -31.31 3.04
C VAL A 166 5.40 -29.80 3.01
N VAL A 167 6.26 -29.31 2.12
CA VAL A 167 6.55 -27.88 1.98
C VAL A 167 5.36 -27.08 1.42
N TRP A 168 4.57 -27.64 0.51
CA TRP A 168 3.30 -27.04 0.06
C TRP A 168 2.31 -26.88 1.22
N ARG A 169 2.18 -27.90 2.07
CA ARG A 169 1.35 -27.81 3.28
C ARG A 169 1.89 -26.77 4.25
N LEU A 170 3.21 -26.74 4.46
CA LEU A 170 3.87 -25.75 5.31
C LEU A 170 3.56 -24.32 4.85
N ALA A 171 3.64 -24.06 3.54
CA ALA A 171 3.32 -22.76 2.96
C ALA A 171 1.87 -22.34 3.27
N TRP A 172 0.93 -23.29 3.21
CA TRP A 172 -0.48 -23.06 3.49
C TRP A 172 -0.76 -22.82 4.98
N ILE A 173 -0.36 -23.74 5.86
CA ILE A 173 -0.69 -23.65 7.30
C ILE A 173 -0.04 -22.43 7.98
N THR A 174 1.02 -21.88 7.38
CA THR A 174 1.70 -20.68 7.89
C THR A 174 1.35 -19.39 7.14
N ALA A 175 0.40 -19.45 6.20
CA ALA A 175 -0.01 -18.34 5.33
C ALA A 175 1.18 -17.58 4.70
N SER A 176 2.18 -18.34 4.23
CA SER A 176 3.47 -17.81 3.82
C SER A 176 3.59 -17.64 2.31
N ARG A 177 4.45 -16.70 1.90
CA ARG A 177 4.86 -16.61 0.49
C ARG A 177 5.79 -17.76 0.16
N TRP A 178 5.74 -18.26 -1.07
CA TRP A 178 6.67 -19.32 -1.50
C TRP A 178 8.13 -18.91 -1.35
N ALA A 179 8.48 -17.66 -1.66
CA ALA A 179 9.86 -17.17 -1.50
C ALA A 179 10.34 -17.17 -0.04
N GLU A 180 9.43 -16.99 0.94
CA GLU A 180 9.77 -17.11 2.36
C GLU A 180 10.01 -18.58 2.73
N ILE A 181 9.18 -19.48 2.20
CA ILE A 181 9.27 -20.92 2.42
C ILE A 181 10.53 -21.53 1.79
N ALA A 182 10.85 -21.14 0.56
CA ALA A 182 12.04 -21.60 -0.17
C ALA A 182 13.36 -21.16 0.51
N GLY A 183 13.32 -20.11 1.34
CA GLY A 183 14.45 -19.66 2.15
C GLY A 183 14.61 -20.40 3.48
N LEU A 184 13.69 -21.30 3.85
CA LEU A 184 13.80 -22.07 5.07
C LEU A 184 14.75 -23.25 4.91
N THR A 185 15.43 -23.56 5.99
CA THR A 185 16.34 -24.71 6.13
C THR A 185 15.91 -25.61 7.29
N THR A 186 16.57 -26.75 7.44
CA THR A 186 16.36 -27.64 8.60
C THR A 186 16.64 -26.98 9.95
N GLU A 187 17.48 -25.94 10.02
CA GLU A 187 17.75 -25.20 11.27
C GLU A 187 16.54 -24.39 11.75
N ASN A 188 15.63 -24.04 10.84
CA ASN A 188 14.42 -23.30 11.17
C ASN A 188 13.35 -24.16 11.87
N LEU A 189 13.51 -25.49 11.87
CA LEU A 189 12.57 -26.43 12.50
C LEU A 189 13.08 -26.80 13.90
N LEU A 190 12.50 -26.20 14.93
CA LEU A 190 12.85 -26.45 16.33
C LEU A 190 11.92 -27.53 16.91
N VAL A 191 12.46 -28.75 17.04
CA VAL A 191 11.71 -29.90 17.58
C VAL A 191 11.50 -29.73 19.07
N GLN A 192 10.25 -29.86 19.51
CA GLN A 192 9.88 -29.86 20.93
C GLN A 192 9.84 -31.30 21.48
N PRO A 193 10.04 -31.50 22.80
CA PRO A 193 10.02 -32.83 23.41
C PRO A 193 8.74 -33.63 23.15
N GLU A 194 7.60 -32.96 23.03
CA GLU A 194 6.28 -33.55 22.83
C GLU A 194 6.00 -33.93 21.36
N GLY A 195 6.97 -33.73 20.46
CA GLY A 195 6.85 -34.01 19.02
C GLY A 195 6.25 -32.85 18.20
N ASP A 196 5.90 -31.74 18.86
CA ASP A 196 5.51 -30.50 18.20
C ASP A 196 6.72 -29.83 17.52
N ILE A 197 6.45 -28.95 16.54
CA ILE A 197 7.49 -28.17 15.83
C ILE A 197 7.24 -26.68 16.07
N ILE A 198 8.28 -25.97 16.50
CA ILE A 198 8.33 -24.50 16.41
C ILE A 198 9.09 -24.15 15.14
N LEU A 199 8.42 -23.50 14.19
CA LEU A 199 9.06 -22.93 13.02
C LEU A 199 9.58 -21.53 13.36
N ASP A 200 10.90 -21.36 13.31
CA ASP A 200 11.56 -20.07 13.43
C ASP A 200 11.80 -19.45 12.05
N TRP A 201 11.09 -18.36 11.74
CA TRP A 201 11.28 -17.60 10.50
C TRP A 201 12.63 -16.88 10.43
N GLY A 202 13.34 -16.72 11.55
CA GLY A 202 14.62 -16.04 11.63
C GLY A 202 14.60 -14.67 10.96
N ALA A 203 15.62 -14.40 10.14
CA ALA A 203 15.75 -13.21 9.31
C ALA A 203 15.06 -13.34 7.93
N VAL A 204 14.28 -14.39 7.67
CA VAL A 204 13.82 -14.75 6.32
C VAL A 204 12.71 -13.81 5.79
N PRO A 205 11.74 -13.33 6.59
CA PRO A 205 10.87 -12.22 6.18
C PRO A 205 11.57 -10.87 6.32
N LYS A 206 11.36 -9.95 5.36
CA LYS A 206 11.83 -8.55 5.40
C LYS A 206 11.48 -7.84 6.72
N ALA A 207 10.35 -8.20 7.34
CA ALA A 207 9.86 -7.61 8.57
C ALA A 207 10.42 -8.23 9.87
N SER A 208 10.96 -9.46 9.84
CA SER A 208 11.58 -10.10 11.00
C SER A 208 13.05 -9.68 11.17
N LYS A 209 13.69 -9.22 10.08
CA LYS A 209 15.04 -8.64 10.12
C LYS A 209 15.16 -7.42 11.04
N SER A 210 14.09 -6.64 11.17
CA SER A 210 14.09 -5.38 11.94
C SER A 210 13.74 -5.55 13.42
N ASP A 211 13.20 -6.70 13.83
CA ASP A 211 12.79 -6.96 15.22
C ASP A 211 12.89 -8.46 15.54
N PRO A 212 13.99 -8.90 16.19
CA PRO A 212 14.25 -10.31 16.45
C PRO A 212 13.34 -10.94 17.53
N TYR A 213 12.63 -10.12 18.32
CA TYR A 213 11.74 -10.57 19.42
C TYR A 213 10.26 -10.55 19.04
N ARG A 214 9.94 -10.30 17.77
CA ARG A 214 8.57 -10.23 17.30
C ARG A 214 7.89 -11.59 17.43
N SER A 215 6.76 -11.67 18.13
CA SER A 215 6.03 -12.93 18.34
C SER A 215 5.67 -13.67 17.04
N SER A 216 5.38 -12.93 15.96
CA SER A 216 5.10 -13.51 14.63
C SER A 216 6.31 -14.14 13.94
N ARG A 217 7.51 -14.10 14.56
CA ARG A 217 8.71 -14.81 14.11
C ARG A 217 8.59 -16.32 14.31
N TYR A 218 7.79 -16.76 15.29
CA TYR A 218 7.64 -18.17 15.61
C TYR A 218 6.22 -18.63 15.26
N VAL A 219 6.11 -19.83 14.72
CA VAL A 219 4.81 -20.50 14.51
C VAL A 219 4.88 -21.88 15.15
N TRP A 220 3.94 -22.17 16.04
CA TRP A 220 3.81 -23.47 16.68
C TRP A 220 2.92 -24.37 15.83
N ILE A 221 3.46 -25.49 15.38
CA ILE A 221 2.81 -26.48 14.52
C ILE A 221 2.64 -27.77 15.32
N LYS A 222 1.45 -28.36 15.24
CA LYS A 222 1.06 -29.58 15.96
C LYS A 222 0.50 -30.64 15.02
N GLY A 223 0.34 -31.86 15.53
CA GLY A 223 -0.37 -32.94 14.85
C GLY A 223 0.38 -33.47 13.62
N GLN A 224 -0.37 -33.85 12.58
CA GLN A 224 0.21 -34.50 11.41
C GLN A 224 1.25 -33.63 10.69
N ASP A 225 1.01 -32.32 10.58
CA ASP A 225 1.96 -31.41 9.92
C ASP A 225 3.28 -31.33 10.72
N ALA A 226 3.23 -31.38 12.05
CA ALA A 226 4.44 -31.45 12.88
C ALA A 226 5.19 -32.76 12.68
N ALA A 227 4.49 -33.89 12.63
CA ALA A 227 5.08 -35.20 12.38
C ALA A 227 5.75 -35.27 10.99
N ASP A 228 5.10 -34.73 9.95
CA ASP A 228 5.63 -34.66 8.60
C ASP A 228 6.90 -33.78 8.54
N LEU A 229 6.90 -32.64 9.23
CA LEU A 229 8.06 -31.74 9.32
C LEU A 229 9.21 -32.32 10.13
N PHE A 230 8.91 -33.05 11.21
CA PHE A 230 9.90 -33.78 11.98
C PHE A 230 10.59 -34.84 11.10
N LEU A 231 9.81 -35.66 10.39
CA LEU A 231 10.34 -36.64 9.45
C LEU A 231 11.13 -35.99 8.31
N LEU A 232 10.71 -34.79 7.89
CA LEU A 232 11.45 -34.04 6.88
C LEU A 232 12.81 -33.62 7.41
N LYS A 233 12.86 -33.06 8.63
CA LYS A 233 14.11 -32.65 9.29
C LYS A 233 15.08 -33.81 9.48
N THR A 234 14.61 -35.00 9.83
CA THR A 234 15.48 -36.18 10.05
C THR A 234 16.06 -36.77 8.77
N ARG A 235 15.43 -36.51 7.61
CA ARG A 235 15.89 -36.98 6.29
C ARG A 235 16.83 -36.00 5.59
N LEU A 236 16.91 -34.76 6.06
CA LEU A 236 17.69 -33.69 5.45
C LEU A 236 18.93 -33.37 6.29
N GLY A 237 19.99 -32.93 5.62
CA GLY A 237 21.21 -32.50 6.28
C GLY A 237 21.03 -31.22 7.11
N PRO A 238 21.94 -30.93 8.05
CA PRO A 238 22.00 -29.62 8.70
C PRO A 238 22.11 -28.50 7.65
N ARG A 239 21.30 -27.43 7.81
CA ARG A 239 21.22 -26.27 6.90
C ARG A 239 20.75 -26.58 5.49
N GLU A 240 20.35 -27.80 5.20
CA GLU A 240 19.75 -28.11 3.90
C GLU A 240 18.41 -27.36 3.76
N PRO A 241 18.12 -26.75 2.59
CA PRO A 241 16.83 -26.11 2.34
C PRO A 241 15.66 -27.07 2.59
N LEU A 242 14.47 -26.59 2.94
CA LEU A 242 13.31 -27.50 3.10
C LEU A 242 12.78 -28.01 1.75
N THR A 243 13.01 -27.27 0.66
CA THR A 243 12.64 -27.65 -0.71
C THR A 243 13.76 -27.28 -1.69
N THR A 244 13.85 -28.00 -2.80
CA THR A 244 14.69 -27.62 -3.95
C THR A 244 13.90 -26.84 -5.01
N MET A 245 12.59 -26.69 -4.83
CA MET A 245 11.70 -26.02 -5.76
C MET A 245 11.81 -24.49 -5.62
N SER A 246 12.29 -23.87 -6.70
CA SER A 246 12.35 -22.42 -6.83
C SER A 246 10.97 -21.77 -6.91
N THR A 247 10.91 -20.46 -6.64
CA THR A 247 9.68 -19.66 -6.78
C THR A 247 9.09 -19.71 -8.19
N SER A 248 9.93 -19.78 -9.24
CA SER A 248 9.46 -19.88 -10.62
C SER A 248 8.82 -21.24 -10.89
N GLN A 249 9.41 -22.34 -10.42
CA GLN A 249 8.84 -23.68 -10.55
C GLN A 249 7.51 -23.80 -9.81
N ALA A 250 7.43 -23.27 -8.58
CA ALA A 250 6.18 -23.22 -7.82
C ALA A 250 5.10 -22.38 -8.53
N ALA A 251 5.48 -21.22 -9.07
CA ALA A 251 4.56 -20.39 -9.85
C ALA A 251 4.08 -21.10 -11.12
N GLN A 252 4.96 -21.80 -11.83
CA GLN A 252 4.60 -22.57 -13.02
C GLN A 252 3.63 -23.70 -12.70
N LYS A 253 3.86 -24.40 -11.58
CA LYS A 253 2.95 -25.46 -11.11
C LYS A 253 1.57 -24.94 -10.71
N LEU A 254 1.50 -23.75 -10.10
CA LEU A 254 0.21 -23.12 -9.84
C LEU A 254 -0.47 -22.66 -11.13
N LYS A 255 0.31 -22.15 -12.09
CA LYS A 255 -0.20 -21.69 -13.38
C LYS A 255 -0.79 -22.84 -14.22
N SER A 256 -0.25 -24.06 -14.10
CA SER A 256 -0.77 -25.22 -14.84
C SER A 256 -2.21 -25.61 -14.46
N LEU A 257 -2.74 -25.10 -13.34
CA LEU A 257 -4.15 -25.26 -12.97
C LEU A 257 -5.12 -24.42 -13.83
N GLY A 258 -4.62 -23.52 -14.69
CA GLY A 258 -5.44 -22.76 -15.65
C GLY A 258 -6.30 -21.64 -15.06
N LYS A 259 -6.24 -21.39 -13.74
CA LYS A 259 -7.08 -20.42 -13.01
C LYS A 259 -6.42 -19.04 -12.80
N GLY A 260 -5.32 -18.75 -13.51
CA GLY A 260 -4.58 -17.49 -13.34
C GLY A 260 -3.79 -17.38 -12.04
N TYR A 261 -3.48 -18.51 -11.39
CA TYR A 261 -2.71 -18.51 -10.14
C TYR A 261 -1.26 -18.06 -10.34
N THR A 262 -0.72 -17.46 -9.27
CA THR A 262 0.67 -17.01 -9.16
C THR A 262 1.28 -17.51 -7.84
N ALA A 263 2.58 -17.33 -7.62
CA ALA A 263 3.21 -17.65 -6.33
C ALA A 263 2.56 -16.92 -5.13
N HIS A 264 1.87 -15.79 -5.35
CA HIS A 264 1.14 -15.06 -4.31
C HIS A 264 -0.24 -15.67 -3.99
N SER A 265 -0.77 -16.53 -4.86
CA SER A 265 -2.07 -17.17 -4.68
C SER A 265 -2.14 -18.09 -3.47
N ILE A 266 -1.02 -18.74 -3.11
CA ILE A 266 -0.93 -19.61 -1.91
C ILE A 266 -1.23 -18.79 -0.66
N LYS A 267 -0.49 -17.69 -0.46
CA LYS A 267 -0.68 -16.82 0.70
C LYS A 267 -2.11 -16.26 0.73
N GLY A 268 -2.62 -15.76 -0.40
CA GLY A 268 -3.98 -15.25 -0.47
C GLY A 268 -5.03 -16.29 -0.10
N GLY A 269 -4.89 -17.52 -0.62
CA GLY A 269 -5.74 -18.66 -0.31
C GLY A 269 -5.71 -19.07 1.15
N ALA A 270 -4.50 -19.26 1.69
CA ALA A 270 -4.27 -19.63 3.08
C ALA A 270 -4.81 -18.57 4.05
N VAL A 271 -4.63 -17.28 3.75
CA VAL A 271 -5.19 -16.18 4.55
C VAL A 271 -6.70 -16.22 4.55
N LYS A 272 -7.32 -16.33 3.37
CA LYS A 272 -8.79 -16.39 3.26
C LYS A 272 -9.34 -17.58 4.04
N HIS A 273 -8.69 -18.73 3.96
CA HIS A 273 -9.05 -19.92 4.71
C HIS A 273 -8.87 -19.74 6.22
N ALA A 274 -7.72 -19.22 6.68
CA ALA A 274 -7.45 -18.99 8.09
C ALA A 274 -8.45 -18.01 8.73
N MET A 275 -8.80 -16.93 8.02
CA MET A 275 -9.79 -15.96 8.53
C MET A 275 -11.20 -16.54 8.60
N ARG A 276 -11.54 -17.44 7.68
CA ARG A 276 -12.78 -18.21 7.77
C ARG A 276 -12.80 -19.08 9.02
N LEU A 277 -11.71 -19.79 9.33
CA LEU A 277 -11.59 -20.59 10.55
C LEU A 277 -11.65 -19.73 11.82
N VAL A 278 -11.03 -18.55 11.81
CA VAL A 278 -11.14 -17.57 12.91
C VAL A 278 -12.60 -17.22 13.18
N TYR A 279 -13.38 -16.94 12.13
CA TYR A 279 -14.80 -16.65 12.24
C TYR A 279 -15.60 -17.88 12.72
N GLU A 280 -15.45 -19.02 12.04
CA GLU A 280 -16.20 -20.26 12.32
C GLU A 280 -15.97 -20.80 13.74
N HIS A 281 -14.78 -20.58 14.29
CA HIS A 281 -14.41 -21.04 15.63
C HIS A 281 -14.39 -19.91 16.68
N ASN A 282 -14.88 -18.71 16.34
CA ASN A 282 -14.94 -17.55 17.23
C ASN A 282 -13.59 -17.26 17.93
N LEU A 283 -12.50 -17.35 17.17
CA LEU A 283 -11.15 -17.03 17.64
C LEU A 283 -10.94 -15.50 17.62
N ASP A 284 -9.99 -15.00 18.43
CA ASP A 284 -9.56 -13.61 18.31
C ASP A 284 -9.02 -13.35 16.90
N TRP A 285 -9.56 -12.35 16.19
CA TRP A 285 -9.14 -11.95 14.85
C TRP A 285 -7.65 -11.64 14.76
N ARG A 286 -7.03 -11.20 15.87
CA ARG A 286 -5.58 -10.99 15.97
C ARG A 286 -4.79 -12.26 15.70
N THR A 287 -5.34 -13.43 16.00
CA THR A 287 -4.72 -14.74 15.70
C THR A 287 -4.46 -14.89 14.21
N GLY A 288 -5.44 -14.55 13.37
CA GLY A 288 -5.28 -14.57 11.91
C GLY A 288 -4.26 -13.55 11.43
N VAL A 289 -4.23 -12.35 12.02
CA VAL A 289 -3.24 -11.32 11.68
C VAL A 289 -1.82 -11.70 12.11
N HIS A 290 -1.67 -12.36 13.27
CA HIS A 290 -0.39 -12.89 13.73
C HIS A 290 0.15 -13.94 12.75
N LEU A 291 -0.71 -14.83 12.24
CA LEU A 291 -0.34 -15.80 11.21
C LEU A 291 0.18 -15.13 9.92
N MET A 292 -0.38 -13.97 9.56
CA MET A 292 0.04 -13.19 8.38
C MET A 292 1.36 -12.43 8.56
N LYS A 293 1.86 -12.30 9.80
CA LYS A 293 3.12 -11.64 10.16
C LYS A 293 3.15 -10.14 9.81
N HIS A 294 2.00 -9.47 9.75
CA HIS A 294 1.88 -8.06 9.36
C HIS A 294 2.14 -7.07 10.51
N LYS A 295 2.84 -5.96 10.21
CA LYS A 295 3.32 -4.99 11.19
C LYS A 295 2.11 -4.24 11.77
N ASP A 296 1.97 -4.36 13.09
CA ASP A 296 0.95 -3.76 13.97
C ASP A 296 -0.36 -4.57 14.17
N PRO A 297 -0.54 -5.24 15.33
CA PRO A 297 -1.79 -5.92 15.69
C PRO A 297 -2.81 -5.03 16.43
N ARG A 298 -2.49 -3.73 16.64
CA ARG A 298 -3.37 -2.82 17.40
C ARG A 298 -4.48 -2.22 16.55
N ASP A 299 -4.23 -2.03 15.25
CA ASP A 299 -5.24 -1.76 14.23
C ASP A 299 -5.38 -2.96 13.29
N HIS A 300 -6.51 -3.07 12.58
CA HIS A 300 -6.60 -4.02 11.47
C HIS A 300 -5.58 -3.61 10.39
N PRO A 301 -4.49 -4.37 10.18
CA PRO A 301 -3.47 -3.95 9.24
C PRO A 301 -4.10 -3.93 7.86
N SER A 302 -4.10 -2.78 7.18
CA SER A 302 -4.64 -2.67 5.83
C SER A 302 -4.04 -3.70 4.86
N ALA A 303 -2.79 -4.09 5.07
CA ALA A 303 -2.14 -5.19 4.36
C ALA A 303 -2.76 -6.57 4.63
N SER A 304 -3.25 -6.86 5.84
CA SER A 304 -3.97 -8.09 6.17
C SER A 304 -5.36 -8.07 5.55
N LEU A 305 -6.10 -6.97 5.75
CA LEU A 305 -7.46 -6.83 5.26
C LEU A 305 -7.54 -6.94 3.73
N ARG A 306 -6.54 -6.43 3.01
CA ARG A 306 -6.46 -6.57 1.55
C ARG A 306 -6.49 -8.02 1.06
N TYR A 307 -5.89 -8.96 1.79
CA TYR A 307 -5.92 -10.38 1.41
C TYR A 307 -7.27 -11.04 1.71
N MET A 308 -8.10 -10.42 2.55
CA MET A 308 -9.41 -10.95 2.93
C MET A 308 -10.48 -10.62 1.88
N GLY A 309 -10.28 -9.59 1.06
CA GLY A 309 -11.29 -9.11 0.12
C GLY A 309 -12.61 -8.84 0.85
N GLU A 310 -13.73 -9.31 0.30
CA GLU A 310 -15.07 -9.15 0.89
C GLU A 310 -15.20 -9.77 2.30
N THR A 311 -14.39 -10.78 2.64
CA THR A 311 -14.44 -11.41 3.97
C THR A 311 -13.88 -10.50 5.08
N VAL A 312 -13.35 -9.32 4.74
CA VAL A 312 -12.98 -8.28 5.71
C VAL A 312 -14.14 -7.91 6.64
N VAL A 313 -15.39 -7.99 6.15
CA VAL A 313 -16.58 -7.72 6.97
C VAL A 313 -16.66 -8.64 8.20
N LEU A 314 -16.12 -9.85 8.12
CA LEU A 314 -16.10 -10.81 9.22
C LEU A 314 -15.15 -10.41 10.35
N THR A 315 -14.30 -9.41 10.14
CA THR A 315 -13.36 -8.90 11.15
C THR A 315 -13.92 -7.75 11.97
N ASN A 316 -15.05 -7.18 11.58
CA ASN A 316 -15.72 -6.14 12.36
C ASN A 316 -16.95 -6.71 13.06
N ASP A 317 -17.11 -6.43 14.35
CA ASP A 317 -18.28 -6.86 15.15
C ASP A 317 -19.53 -6.00 14.84
N VAL A 318 -19.53 -5.23 13.74
CA VAL A 318 -20.63 -4.33 13.38
C VAL A 318 -21.93 -5.13 13.23
N HIS A 319 -21.88 -6.35 12.70
CA HIS A 319 -23.07 -7.20 12.62
C HIS A 319 -23.68 -7.48 14.00
N ARG A 320 -22.86 -7.76 15.02
CA ARG A 320 -23.32 -7.98 16.40
C ARG A 320 -23.91 -6.71 16.98
N LEU A 321 -23.28 -5.55 16.75
CA LEU A 321 -23.83 -4.26 17.18
C LEU A 321 -25.17 -3.97 16.50
N THR A 322 -25.31 -4.20 15.20
CA THR A 322 -26.57 -4.01 14.47
C THR A 322 -27.68 -4.99 14.88
N GLN A 323 -27.34 -6.13 15.48
CA GLN A 323 -28.33 -7.06 16.06
C GLN A 323 -28.78 -6.64 17.46
N LEU A 324 -27.99 -5.80 18.15
CA LEU A 324 -28.26 -5.29 19.49
C LEU A 324 -28.94 -3.90 19.48
N MET A 325 -28.95 -3.21 18.33
CA MET A 325 -29.60 -1.92 18.09
C MET A 325 -30.97 -2.11 17.46
#